data_AF-A0A3D2M2X2-F1
#
_entry.id   AF-A0A3D2M2X2-F1
#
_cell.length_a   1.000
_cell.length_b   1.000
_cell.length_c   1.000
_cell.angle_alpha   90.00
_cell.angle_beta   90.00
_cell.angle_gamma   90.00
#
_symmetry.space_group_name_H-M   'P 1'
#
loop_
_entity.id
_entity.type
_entity.pdbx_description
1 polymer ?
#
loop_
_entity_poly.entity_id
_entity_poly.type
_entity_poly.pdbx_seq_one_letter_code
_entity_poly.pdbx_strand_id
1 'polypeptide(L)'
;LVASEAAKRCSIDAGQKFGPQLEGLGGLDSDAQRIQDRLGKDGDKMQQAERERLELEFKQKARDFQFLSKELNESKAAADRDMLKQLKPKLDKSVEDVIKKGDYDLVLERGAVVDVKPQYDITRQVIERMNQLR
;
A
#
# COMPACT_ATOMS: atom_id res chain seq x y z
N LEU A 1 3.07 -17.98 3.23
CA LEU A 1 1.81 -18.42 2.57
C LEU A 1 0.52 -17.90 3.26
N VAL A 2 0.47 -17.65 4.58
CA VAL A 2 -0.59 -16.80 5.22
C VAL A 2 -0.56 -15.37 4.72
N ALA A 3 0.64 -14.81 4.60
CA ALA A 3 0.86 -13.55 3.89
C ALA A 3 0.36 -13.64 2.44
N SER A 4 0.14 -14.82 1.85
CA SER A 4 -0.41 -14.92 0.50
C SER A 4 -1.93 -14.82 0.51
N GLU A 5 -2.69 -15.52 1.36
CA GLU A 5 -4.17 -15.40 1.35
C GLU A 5 -4.69 -14.10 1.99
N ALA A 6 -4.15 -13.70 3.15
CA ALA A 6 -4.50 -12.43 3.78
C ALA A 6 -4.02 -11.24 2.93
N ALA A 7 -2.79 -11.28 2.40
CA ALA A 7 -2.38 -10.23 1.47
C ALA A 7 -3.08 -10.34 0.11
N LYS A 8 -3.48 -11.52 -0.40
CA LYS A 8 -4.32 -11.61 -1.62
C LYS A 8 -5.66 -10.94 -1.41
N ARG A 9 -6.31 -11.17 -0.27
CA ARG A 9 -7.59 -10.54 0.06
C ARG A 9 -7.42 -9.04 0.30
N CYS A 10 -6.33 -8.63 0.94
CA CYS A 10 -5.92 -7.23 1.03
C CYS A 10 -5.61 -6.62 -0.35
N SER A 11 -5.05 -7.39 -1.29
CA SER A 11 -4.73 -6.94 -2.65
C SER A 11 -5.99 -6.75 -3.49
N ILE A 12 -6.98 -7.63 -3.34
CA ILE A 12 -8.28 -7.52 -4.01
C ILE A 12 -9.09 -6.37 -3.43
N ASP A 13 -9.16 -6.25 -2.10
CA ASP A 13 -9.88 -5.18 -1.42
C ASP A 13 -9.20 -3.83 -1.65
N ALA A 14 -7.86 -3.79 -1.68
CA ALA A 14 -7.10 -2.62 -2.11
C ALA A 14 -7.34 -2.28 -3.59
N GLY A 15 -7.38 -3.28 -4.48
CA GLY A 15 -7.66 -3.07 -5.90
C GLY A 15 -9.05 -2.51 -6.15
N GLN A 16 -10.08 -2.98 -5.42
CA GLN A 16 -11.42 -2.43 -5.52
C GLN A 16 -11.56 -1.05 -4.84
N LYS A 17 -11.01 -0.89 -3.63
CA LYS A 17 -11.11 0.36 -2.86
C LYS A 17 -10.31 1.50 -3.48
N PHE A 18 -9.12 1.19 -3.98
CA PHE A 18 -8.18 2.20 -4.49
C PHE A 18 -8.15 2.26 -6.02
N GLY A 19 -8.77 1.31 -6.73
CA GLY A 19 -8.81 1.29 -8.20
C GLY A 19 -9.29 2.60 -8.81
N PRO A 20 -10.48 3.11 -8.43
CA PRO A 20 -10.98 4.38 -8.95
C PRO A 20 -10.07 5.58 -8.65
N GLN A 21 -9.44 5.61 -7.47
CA GLN A 21 -8.51 6.68 -7.08
C GLN A 21 -7.19 6.59 -7.86
N LEU A 22 -6.68 5.38 -8.11
CA LEU A 22 -5.50 5.13 -8.93
C LEU A 22 -5.74 5.46 -10.41
N GLU A 23 -6.92 5.12 -10.95
CA GLU A 23 -7.33 5.51 -12.30
C GLU A 23 -7.45 7.03 -12.42
N GLY A 24 -8.05 7.69 -11.41
CA GLY A 24 -8.11 9.15 -11.33
C GLY A 24 -6.74 9.80 -11.33
N LEU A 25 -5.78 9.28 -10.54
CA LEU A 25 -4.40 9.77 -10.53
C LEU A 25 -3.71 9.58 -11.88
N GLY A 26 -3.87 8.42 -12.52
CA GLY A 26 -3.30 8.16 -13.85
C GLY A 26 -3.88 9.07 -14.94
N GLY A 27 -5.17 9.41 -14.85
CA GLY A 27 -5.82 10.38 -15.73
C GLY A 27 -5.27 11.79 -15.53
N LEU A 28 -5.16 12.24 -14.28
CA LEU A 28 -4.60 13.55 -13.95
C LEU A 28 -3.14 13.71 -14.39
N ASP A 29 -2.34 12.65 -14.23
CA ASP A 29 -0.94 12.60 -14.66
C ASP A 29 -0.84 12.70 -16.20
N SER A 30 -1.63 11.89 -16.91
CA SER A 30 -1.67 11.90 -18.38
C SER A 30 -2.12 13.26 -18.95
N ASP A 31 -3.11 13.89 -18.32
CA ASP A 31 -3.60 15.22 -18.69
C ASP A 31 -2.52 16.28 -18.44
N ALA A 32 -1.87 16.26 -17.27
CA ALA A 32 -0.79 17.18 -16.92
C ALA A 32 0.39 17.05 -17.90
N GLN A 33 0.78 15.82 -18.24
CA GLN A 33 1.82 15.51 -19.23
C GLN A 33 1.47 16.10 -20.59
N ARG A 34 0.22 15.93 -21.05
CA ARG A 34 -0.25 16.48 -22.33
C ARG A 34 -0.19 18.01 -22.35
N ILE A 35 -0.60 18.66 -21.26
CA ILE A 35 -0.52 20.12 -21.15
C ILE A 35 0.93 20.59 -21.15
N GLN A 36 1.81 19.91 -20.40
CA GLN A 36 3.23 20.22 -20.35
C GLN A 36 3.91 20.05 -21.72
N ASP A 37 3.60 18.98 -22.45
CA ASP A 37 4.10 18.74 -23.81
C ASP A 37 3.66 19.84 -24.78
N ARG A 38 2.40 20.29 -24.67
CA ARG A 38 1.85 21.33 -25.53
C ARG A 38 2.45 22.70 -25.24
N LEU A 39 2.61 23.04 -23.95
CA LEU A 39 3.31 24.25 -23.52
C LEU A 39 4.79 24.24 -23.96
N GLY A 40 5.47 23.08 -23.90
CA GLY A 40 6.87 22.96 -24.30
C GLY A 40 7.10 22.98 -25.81
N LYS A 41 6.21 22.39 -26.62
CA LYS A 41 6.36 22.30 -28.09
C LYS A 41 5.82 23.52 -28.82
N ASP A 42 4.66 24.02 -28.39
CA ASP A 42 3.91 25.05 -29.11
C ASP A 42 3.86 26.39 -28.36
N GLY A 43 4.43 26.47 -27.14
CA GLY A 43 4.32 27.64 -26.27
C GLY A 43 4.77 28.96 -26.89
N ASP A 44 5.83 28.93 -27.71
CA ASP A 44 6.35 30.13 -28.39
C ASP A 44 5.47 30.60 -29.57
N LYS A 45 4.58 29.73 -30.06
CA LYS A 45 3.64 30.01 -31.16
C LYS A 45 2.22 30.27 -30.68
N MET A 46 1.95 30.05 -29.39
CA MET A 46 0.64 30.25 -28.78
C MET A 46 0.35 31.72 -28.51
N GLN A 47 -0.94 32.08 -28.55
CA GLN A 47 -1.36 33.38 -28.04
C GLN A 47 -1.24 33.40 -26.51
N GLN A 48 -0.89 34.55 -25.95
CA GLN A 48 -0.70 34.74 -24.51
C GLN A 48 -1.90 34.23 -23.69
N ALA A 49 -3.13 34.50 -24.14
CA ALA A 49 -4.34 34.04 -23.47
C ALA A 49 -4.52 32.51 -23.49
N GLU A 50 -4.10 31.83 -24.57
CA GLU A 50 -4.14 30.37 -24.66
C GLU A 50 -3.09 29.73 -23.73
N ARG A 51 -1.90 30.31 -23.69
CA ARG A 51 -0.83 29.89 -22.79
C ARG A 51 -1.23 30.03 -21.32
N GLU A 52 -1.76 31.18 -20.92
CA GLU A 52 -2.22 31.43 -19.54
C GLU A 52 -3.33 30.46 -19.12
N ARG A 53 -4.25 30.13 -20.04
CA ARG A 53 -5.29 29.13 -19.79
C ARG A 53 -4.69 27.75 -19.53
N LEU A 54 -3.74 27.30 -20.34
CA LEU A 54 -3.06 26.01 -20.18
C LEU A 54 -2.24 25.95 -18.88
N GLU A 55 -1.54 27.03 -18.52
CA GLU A 55 -0.81 27.12 -17.26
C GLU A 55 -1.75 27.05 -16.05
N LEU A 56 -2.92 27.68 -16.12
CA LEU A 56 -3.94 27.59 -15.07
C LEU A 56 -4.51 26.17 -14.95
N GLU A 57 -4.81 25.54 -16.08
CA GLU A 57 -5.31 24.16 -16.15
C GLU A 57 -4.28 23.18 -15.56
N PHE A 58 -3.00 23.32 -15.93
CA PHE A 58 -1.91 22.52 -15.35
C PHE A 58 -1.83 22.68 -13.82
N LYS A 59 -1.86 23.93 -13.32
CA LYS A 59 -1.85 24.19 -11.87
C LYS A 59 -3.06 23.59 -11.17
N GLN A 60 -4.23 23.56 -11.80
CA GLN A 60 -5.42 22.93 -11.25
C GLN A 60 -5.25 21.41 -11.18
N LYS A 61 -4.84 20.78 -12.28
CA LYS A 61 -4.59 19.32 -12.34
C LYS A 61 -3.54 18.88 -11.33
N ALA A 62 -2.47 19.66 -11.15
CA ALA A 62 -1.44 19.39 -10.15
C ALA A 62 -1.98 19.43 -8.71
N ARG A 63 -2.86 20.39 -8.38
CA ARG A 63 -3.51 20.45 -7.07
C ARG A 63 -4.43 19.26 -6.84
N ASP A 64 -5.23 18.91 -7.85
CA ASP A 64 -6.15 17.77 -7.78
C ASP A 64 -5.37 16.47 -7.59
N PHE A 65 -4.24 16.31 -8.29
CA PHE A 65 -3.34 15.17 -8.14
C PHE A 65 -2.77 15.08 -6.72
N GLN A 66 -2.26 16.19 -6.18
CA GLN A 66 -1.73 16.23 -4.81
C GLN A 66 -2.79 15.87 -3.78
N PHE A 67 -4.01 16.39 -3.94
CA PHE A 67 -5.12 16.09 -3.06
C PHE A 67 -5.48 14.60 -3.09
N LEU A 68 -5.73 14.05 -4.29
CA LEU A 68 -6.13 12.65 -4.46
C LEU A 68 -5.02 11.69 -4.02
N SER A 69 -3.75 12.06 -4.26
CA SER A 69 -2.59 11.26 -3.81
C SER A 69 -2.50 11.22 -2.29
N LYS A 70 -2.73 12.36 -1.62
CA LYS A 70 -2.75 12.43 -0.17
C LYS A 70 -3.89 11.58 0.41
N GLU A 71 -5.10 11.74 -0.12
CA GLU A 71 -6.28 10.97 0.32
C GLU A 71 -6.05 9.46 0.14
N LEU A 72 -5.50 9.05 -1.00
CA LEU A 72 -5.15 7.66 -1.26
C LEU A 72 -4.15 7.12 -0.24
N ASN A 73 -3.10 7.87 0.06
CA ASN A 73 -2.08 7.46 1.04
C ASN A 73 -2.66 7.36 2.45
N GLU A 74 -3.51 8.31 2.86
CA GLU A 74 -4.19 8.26 4.16
C GLU A 74 -5.13 7.05 4.27
N SER A 75 -5.89 6.78 3.20
CA SER A 75 -6.81 5.64 3.13
C SER A 75 -6.05 4.30 3.16
N LYS A 76 -4.93 4.18 2.44
CA LYS A 76 -4.02 3.03 2.55
C LYS A 76 -3.48 2.84 3.96
N ALA A 77 -2.96 3.91 4.57
CA ALA A 77 -2.45 3.84 5.94
C ALA A 77 -3.52 3.50 6.97
N ALA A 78 -4.78 3.92 6.75
CA ALA A 78 -5.91 3.51 7.58
C ALA A 78 -6.24 2.01 7.41
N ALA A 79 -6.33 1.54 6.16
CA ALA A 79 -6.58 0.14 5.84
C ALA A 79 -5.50 -0.79 6.42
N ASP A 80 -4.23 -0.42 6.31
CA ASP A 80 -3.10 -1.17 6.88
C ASP A 80 -3.20 -1.25 8.41
N ARG A 81 -3.52 -0.11 9.07
CA ARG A 81 -3.72 -0.08 10.53
C ARG A 81 -4.86 -0.98 10.97
N ASP A 82 -5.98 -0.97 10.25
CA ASP A 82 -7.13 -1.80 10.59
C ASP A 82 -6.86 -3.28 10.31
N MET A 83 -6.12 -3.59 9.26
CA MET A 83 -5.66 -4.95 9.02
C MET A 83 -4.75 -5.44 10.13
N LEU A 84 -3.77 -4.64 10.56
CA LEU A 84 -2.89 -4.98 11.67
C LEU A 84 -3.67 -5.17 12.98
N LYS A 85 -4.68 -4.34 13.27
CA LYS A 85 -5.55 -4.52 14.46
C LYS A 85 -6.27 -5.87 14.44
N GLN A 86 -6.70 -6.36 13.27
CA GLN A 86 -7.37 -7.65 13.15
C GLN A 86 -6.39 -8.83 13.16
N LEU A 87 -5.22 -8.66 12.56
CA LEU A 87 -4.20 -9.72 12.47
C LEU A 87 -3.44 -9.91 13.79
N LYS A 88 -3.17 -8.83 14.55
CA LYS A 88 -2.36 -8.88 15.76
C LYS A 88 -2.89 -9.88 16.80
N PRO A 89 -4.18 -9.88 17.17
CA PRO A 89 -4.70 -10.88 18.13
C PRO A 89 -4.63 -12.32 17.60
N LYS A 90 -4.78 -12.52 16.28
CA LYS A 90 -4.66 -13.85 15.66
C LYS A 90 -3.20 -14.33 15.65
N LEU A 91 -2.27 -13.41 15.41
CA LEU A 91 -0.84 -13.65 15.49
C LEU A 91 -0.44 -14.01 16.91
N ASP A 92 -0.81 -13.19 17.90
CA ASP A 92 -0.48 -13.40 19.31
C ASP A 92 -0.97 -14.78 19.80
N LYS A 93 -2.22 -15.15 19.50
CA LYS A 93 -2.77 -16.48 19.82
C LYS A 93 -2.01 -17.62 19.13
N SER A 94 -1.62 -17.43 17.88
CA SER A 94 -0.89 -18.45 17.12
C SER A 94 0.52 -18.64 17.63
N VAL A 95 1.19 -17.55 18.00
CA VAL A 95 2.50 -17.59 18.66
C VAL A 95 2.38 -18.31 19.99
N GLU A 96 1.40 -17.96 20.83
CA GLU A 96 1.17 -18.62 22.13
C GLU A 96 0.91 -20.13 21.97
N ASP A 97 0.09 -20.53 21.00
CA ASP A 97 -0.18 -21.94 20.71
C ASP A 97 1.08 -22.71 20.26
N VAL A 98 1.93 -22.08 19.44
CA VAL A 98 3.18 -22.69 18.97
C VAL A 98 4.20 -22.77 20.10
N ILE A 99 4.28 -21.74 20.94
CA ILE A 99 5.11 -21.72 22.15
C ILE A 99 4.77 -22.90 23.05
N LYS A 100 3.47 -23.07 23.38
CA LYS A 100 3.00 -24.14 24.26
C LYS A 100 3.17 -25.53 23.67
N LYS A 101 2.98 -25.70 22.36
CA LYS A 101 3.08 -27.02 21.71
C LYS A 101 4.51 -27.49 21.49
N GLY A 102 5.45 -26.56 21.33
CA GLY A 102 6.86 -26.87 21.12
C GLY A 102 7.72 -26.71 22.37
N ASP A 103 7.10 -26.47 23.53
CA ASP A 103 7.77 -26.27 24.82
C ASP A 103 8.90 -25.23 24.74
N TYR A 104 8.64 -24.10 24.08
CA TYR A 104 9.63 -23.03 23.93
C TYR A 104 9.59 -22.10 25.15
N ASP A 105 10.73 -21.89 25.81
CA ASP A 105 10.84 -20.93 26.92
C ASP A 105 11.04 -19.48 26.45
N LEU A 106 11.54 -19.30 25.22
CA LEU A 106 11.86 -17.99 24.66
C LEU A 106 11.64 -17.95 23.15
N VAL A 107 11.04 -16.87 22.67
CA VAL A 107 10.91 -16.54 21.25
C VAL A 107 11.50 -15.16 21.01
N LEU A 108 12.36 -15.04 20.00
CA LEU A 108 12.99 -13.78 19.60
C LEU A 108 12.38 -13.29 18.28
N GLU A 109 12.20 -11.97 18.17
CA GLU A 109 11.83 -11.36 16.89
C GLU A 109 12.98 -11.51 15.89
N ARG A 110 12.63 -11.82 14.63
CA ARG A 110 13.62 -12.02 13.55
C ARG A 110 14.54 -10.81 13.35
N GLY A 111 14.05 -9.59 13.57
CA GLY A 111 14.84 -8.36 13.44
C GLY A 111 15.92 -8.17 14.51
N ALA A 112 15.81 -8.88 15.64
CA ALA A 112 16.79 -8.85 16.72
C ALA A 112 17.90 -9.91 16.57
N VAL A 113 17.85 -10.73 15.51
CA VAL A 113 18.73 -11.89 15.33
C VAL A 113 19.46 -11.77 13.98
N VAL A 114 20.80 -11.76 14.01
CA VAL A 114 21.65 -11.60 12.82
C VAL A 114 21.53 -12.79 11.86
N ASP A 115 21.51 -14.02 12.40
CA ASP A 115 21.30 -15.24 11.61
C ASP A 115 20.61 -16.32 12.46
N VAL A 116 19.76 -17.12 11.83
CA VAL A 116 19.02 -18.20 12.47
C VAL A 116 18.93 -19.40 11.54
N LYS A 117 19.29 -20.58 12.06
CA LYS A 117 19.13 -21.82 11.29
C LYS A 117 17.64 -22.13 11.10
N PRO A 118 17.22 -22.67 9.94
CA PRO A 118 15.80 -22.95 9.66
C PRO A 118 15.10 -23.82 10.72
N GLN A 119 15.83 -24.73 11.36
CA GLN A 119 15.30 -25.59 12.43
C GLN A 119 14.86 -24.84 13.69
N TYR A 120 15.32 -23.60 13.90
CA TYR A 120 14.93 -22.74 15.02
C TYR A 120 13.90 -21.67 14.60
N ASP A 121 13.55 -21.61 13.32
CA ASP A 121 12.58 -20.65 12.80
C ASP A 121 11.16 -21.22 12.86
N ILE A 122 10.37 -20.75 13.83
CA ILE A 122 8.98 -21.16 14.01
C ILE A 122 7.99 -20.39 13.15
N THR A 123 8.44 -19.43 12.31
CA THR A 123 7.57 -18.53 11.53
C THR A 123 6.57 -19.32 10.70
N ARG A 124 7.00 -20.44 10.10
CA ARG A 124 6.11 -21.30 9.31
C ARG A 124 5.01 -21.96 10.17
N GLN A 125 5.36 -22.44 11.36
CA GLN A 125 4.41 -23.08 12.27
C GLN A 125 3.36 -22.07 12.77
N VAL A 126 3.81 -20.86 13.12
CA VAL A 126 2.92 -19.75 13.52
C VAL A 126 1.98 -19.38 12.38
N ILE A 127 2.51 -19.28 11.16
CA ILE A 127 1.72 -19.04 9.94
C ILE A 127 0.66 -20.12 9.76
N GLU A 128 1.04 -21.40 9.77
CA GLU A 128 0.09 -22.51 9.62
C GLU A 128 -1.00 -22.47 10.70
N ARG A 129 -0.64 -22.13 11.94
CA ARG A 129 -1.59 -21.98 13.05
C ARG A 129 -2.54 -20.80 12.85
N MET A 130 -2.06 -19.63 12.43
CA MET A 130 -2.89 -18.47 12.12
C MET A 130 -3.94 -18.78 11.06
N ASN A 131 -3.58 -19.55 10.04
CA ASN A 131 -4.49 -19.97 8.97
C ASN A 131 -5.57 -20.97 9.43
N GLN A 132 -5.32 -21.70 10.53
CA GLN A 132 -6.28 -22.64 11.12
C GLN A 132 -7.27 -21.95 12.08
N LEU A 133 -6.93 -20.78 12.63
CA LEU A 133 -7.80 -19.96 13.49
C LEU A 133 -8.85 -19.16 12.69
N ARG A 134 -9.39 -19.75 11.61
CA ARG A 134 -10.37 -19.12 10.72
C ARG A 134 -11.62 -18.69 11.46
#